data_AF-A0AAJ0FRZ4-F1
#
_entry.id   AF-A0AAJ0FRZ4-F1
#
_cell.length_a   1.000
_cell.length_b   1.000
_cell.length_c   1.000
_cell.angle_alpha   90.00
_cell.angle_beta   90.00
_cell.angle_gamma   90.00
#
_symmetry.space_group_name_H-M   'P 1'
#
loop_
_entity.id
_entity.type
_entity.pdbx_description
1 polymer ?
#
loop_
_entity_poly.entity_id
_entity_poly.type
_entity_poly.pdbx_seq_one_letter_code
_entity_poly.pdbx_strand_id
1 'polypeptide(L)'
;MEKSPSAAQPVPHGRTKLRIVRLAVTKFQVSGVARVDGGNVQPSAGEKSVRTIFSACLKIHGDFPRFVSTAFVVRDLEEIRKSRGEDELTGYLMSYRTNIGQTYVNMCPSHVGRIILDGVVNIRREMKVAGFARYAIDNITDAWHDGLLRECISAGPAHCALAKLGD
;
A
#
# COMPACT_ATOMS: atom_id res chain seq x y z
N MET A 1 52.13 -27.28 -16.22
CA MET A 1 51.72 -26.49 -17.39
C MET A 1 51.32 -27.51 -18.44
N GLU A 2 50.09 -27.62 -18.91
CA GLU A 2 49.27 -26.57 -19.51
C GLU A 2 47.79 -27.01 -19.50
N LYS A 3 46.88 -26.09 -19.18
CA LYS A 3 45.44 -26.23 -19.37
C LYS A 3 45.11 -25.99 -20.85
N SER A 4 44.15 -26.73 -21.40
CA SER A 4 43.26 -26.18 -22.42
C SER A 4 41.87 -26.82 -22.33
N PRO A 5 40.82 -26.10 -22.78
CA PRO A 5 39.62 -25.91 -21.97
C PRO A 5 38.45 -26.74 -22.50
N SER A 6 37.66 -27.28 -21.57
CA SER A 6 36.34 -27.81 -21.90
C SER A 6 35.44 -26.65 -22.32
N ALA A 7 34.98 -26.71 -23.57
CA ALA A 7 34.08 -25.73 -24.17
C ALA A 7 32.82 -25.56 -23.32
N ALA A 8 32.61 -24.35 -22.79
CA ALA A 8 31.34 -23.97 -22.20
C ALA A 8 30.26 -24.01 -23.28
N GLN A 9 29.29 -24.91 -23.10
CA GLN A 9 28.09 -24.95 -23.92
C GLN A 9 27.30 -23.64 -23.75
N PRO A 10 26.67 -23.10 -24.80
CA PRO A 10 25.90 -21.88 -24.70
C PRO A 10 24.66 -22.12 -23.82
N VAL A 11 24.60 -21.40 -22.71
CA VAL A 11 23.40 -21.32 -21.86
C VAL A 11 22.28 -20.71 -22.71
N PRO A 12 21.14 -21.38 -22.90
CA PRO A 12 20.05 -20.81 -23.66
C PRO A 12 19.49 -19.62 -22.87
N HIS A 13 19.70 -18.40 -23.36
CA HIS A 13 18.95 -17.22 -22.93
C HIS A 13 17.48 -17.39 -23.33
N GLY A 14 16.75 -18.14 -22.50
CA GLY A 14 15.31 -18.24 -22.54
C GLY A 14 14.71 -16.88 -22.30
N ARG A 15 13.96 -16.37 -23.30
CA ARG A 15 13.18 -15.13 -23.27
C ARG A 15 12.64 -14.87 -21.87
N THR A 16 13.01 -13.73 -21.28
CA THR A 16 12.30 -13.13 -20.16
C THR A 16 10.86 -12.93 -20.59
N LYS A 17 10.01 -13.92 -20.34
CA LYS A 17 8.56 -13.75 -20.46
C LYS A 17 8.20 -12.64 -19.49
N LEU A 18 7.90 -11.46 -20.01
CA LEU A 18 7.27 -10.34 -19.31
C LEU A 18 5.88 -10.80 -18.82
N ARG A 19 5.87 -11.71 -17.86
CA ARG A 19 4.71 -11.99 -17.03
C ARG A 19 4.82 -10.97 -15.92
N ILE A 20 4.17 -9.81 -16.09
CA ILE A 20 3.72 -9.08 -14.91
C ILE A 20 2.84 -10.07 -14.19
N VAL A 21 3.39 -10.72 -13.16
CA VAL A 21 2.61 -11.59 -12.31
C VAL A 21 1.59 -10.65 -11.68
N ARG A 22 0.34 -10.76 -12.11
CA ARG A 22 -0.79 -10.20 -11.37
C ARG A 22 -0.86 -11.00 -10.07
N LEU A 23 0.04 -10.68 -9.15
CA LEU A 23 -0.14 -10.96 -7.74
C LEU A 23 -1.24 -9.99 -7.30
N ALA A 24 -2.47 -10.38 -7.64
CA ALA A 24 -3.67 -9.78 -7.15
C ALA A 24 -3.76 -10.16 -5.67
N VAL A 25 -2.97 -9.50 -4.82
CA VAL A 25 -3.18 -9.43 -3.37
C VAL A 25 -4.48 -8.66 -3.15
N THR A 26 -5.62 -9.24 -3.52
CA THR A 26 -6.95 -8.64 -3.44
C THR A 26 -7.19 -8.19 -2.00
N LYS A 27 -6.85 -6.93 -1.75
CA LYS A 27 -7.23 -6.09 -0.64
C LYS A 27 -7.19 -6.78 0.73
N PHE A 28 -5.99 -6.91 1.29
CA PHE A 28 -5.85 -6.86 2.76
C PHE A 28 -5.42 -5.44 3.13
N GLN A 29 -6.40 -4.55 3.29
CA GLN A 29 -6.15 -3.33 4.07
C GLN A 29 -6.14 -3.78 5.53
N VAL A 30 -4.96 -3.97 6.07
CA VAL A 30 -4.78 -4.09 7.51
C VAL A 30 -4.22 -2.76 7.97
N SER A 31 -5.07 -1.96 8.61
CA SER A 31 -4.62 -0.83 9.38
C SER A 31 -3.71 -1.40 10.46
N GLY A 32 -2.40 -1.17 10.33
CA GLY A 32 -1.45 -1.61 11.34
C GLY A 32 -1.87 -1.05 12.70
N VAL A 33 -1.78 -1.87 13.74
CA VAL A 33 -2.01 -1.40 15.10
C VAL A 33 -0.85 -0.47 15.46
N ALA A 34 -1.08 0.83 15.42
CA ALA A 34 -0.14 1.81 15.92
C ALA A 34 -0.23 1.87 17.45
N ARG A 35 0.90 2.06 18.13
CA ARG A 35 0.89 2.41 19.55
C ARG A 35 0.18 3.76 19.68
N VAL A 36 -0.89 3.78 20.47
CA VAL A 36 -1.50 5.02 20.94
C VAL A 36 -0.63 5.46 22.11
N ASP A 37 0.27 6.41 21.87
CA ASP A 37 0.85 7.18 22.96
C ASP A 37 -0.31 7.89 23.66
N GLY A 38 -0.35 7.87 24.99
CA GLY A 38 -1.51 8.20 25.84
C GLY A 38 -2.04 9.63 25.79
N GLY A 39 -1.96 10.32 24.64
CA GLY A 39 -2.70 11.53 24.34
C GLY A 39 -4.20 11.27 24.49
N ASN A 40 -4.85 12.16 25.21
CA ASN A 40 -6.26 12.07 25.58
C ASN A 40 -7.15 12.34 24.34
N VAL A 41 -7.24 11.40 23.41
CA VAL A 41 -8.19 11.45 22.30
C VAL A 41 -9.57 11.09 22.84
N GLN A 42 -10.30 12.11 23.28
CA GLN A 42 -11.68 11.97 23.70
C GLN A 42 -12.54 11.67 22.46
N PRO A 43 -13.35 10.60 22.46
CA PRO A 43 -14.27 10.34 21.36
C PRO A 43 -15.29 11.47 21.25
N SER A 44 -15.72 11.80 20.02
CA SER A 44 -16.81 12.75 19.84
C SER A 44 -18.13 12.16 20.37
N ALA A 45 -19.12 13.01 20.65
CA ALA A 45 -20.40 12.57 21.16
C ALA A 45 -21.08 11.60 20.17
N GLY A 46 -21.31 10.36 20.62
CA GLY A 46 -21.90 9.28 19.81
C GLY A 46 -20.88 8.26 19.26
N GLU A 47 -19.58 8.50 19.39
CA GLU A 47 -18.55 7.57 18.94
C GLU A 47 -18.05 6.63 20.05
N LYS A 48 -17.72 5.40 19.67
CA LYS A 48 -17.04 4.47 20.58
C LYS A 48 -15.59 4.89 20.72
N SER A 49 -15.10 4.94 21.96
CA SER A 49 -13.68 5.18 22.21
C SER A 49 -12.82 4.13 21.49
N VAL A 50 -11.62 4.53 21.07
CA VAL A 50 -10.62 3.62 20.48
C VAL A 50 -10.42 2.39 21.38
N ARG A 51 -10.35 2.58 22.70
CA ARG A 51 -10.24 1.51 23.69
C ARG A 51 -11.40 0.51 23.60
N THR A 52 -12.64 0.98 23.50
CA THR A 52 -13.83 0.12 23.36
C THR A 52 -13.77 -0.72 22.09
N ILE A 53 -13.33 -0.14 20.98
CA ILE A 53 -13.16 -0.84 19.70
C ILE A 53 -12.08 -1.93 19.87
N PHE A 54 -10.91 -1.61 20.42
CA PHE A 54 -9.84 -2.57 20.66
C PHE A 54 -10.27 -3.72 21.58
N SER A 55 -10.99 -3.44 22.67
CA SER A 55 -11.49 -4.47 23.57
C SER A 55 -12.49 -5.42 22.88
N ALA A 56 -13.35 -4.89 22.00
CA ALA A 56 -14.26 -5.72 21.22
C ALA A 56 -13.51 -6.63 20.24
N CYS A 57 -12.52 -6.09 19.52
CA CYS A 57 -11.67 -6.87 18.63
C CYS A 57 -10.92 -7.97 19.39
N LEU A 58 -10.35 -7.67 20.55
CA LEU A 58 -9.65 -8.64 21.39
C LEU A 58 -10.59 -9.76 21.89
N LYS A 59 -11.83 -9.44 22.26
CA LYS A 59 -12.80 -10.43 22.69
C LYS A 59 -13.19 -11.40 21.58
N ILE A 60 -13.29 -10.92 20.33
CA ILE A 60 -13.70 -11.74 19.18
C ILE A 60 -12.52 -12.54 18.62
N HIS A 61 -11.34 -11.93 18.52
CA HIS A 61 -10.21 -12.49 17.79
C HIS A 61 -9.06 -13.01 18.67
N GLY A 62 -9.12 -12.78 19.99
CA GLY A 62 -8.03 -13.15 20.89
C GLY A 62 -6.71 -12.51 20.46
N ASP A 63 -5.64 -13.29 20.46
CA ASP A 63 -4.30 -12.82 20.13
C ASP A 63 -4.00 -12.78 18.62
N PHE A 64 -4.87 -13.32 17.77
CA PHE A 64 -4.69 -13.38 16.31
C PHE A 64 -4.26 -12.06 15.65
N PRO A 65 -4.81 -10.88 16.01
CA PRO A 65 -4.45 -9.61 15.38
C PRO A 65 -2.95 -9.26 15.42
N ARG A 66 -2.16 -9.87 16.33
CA ARG A 66 -0.70 -9.68 16.36
C ARG A 66 0.01 -10.20 15.11
N PHE A 67 -0.62 -11.12 14.37
CA PHE A 67 -0.10 -11.69 13.12
C PHE A 67 -0.60 -10.93 11.88
N VAL A 68 -1.40 -9.89 12.07
CA VAL A 68 -2.03 -9.12 11.01
C VAL A 68 -1.24 -7.81 10.81
N SER A 69 -0.13 -7.88 10.07
CA SER A 69 0.71 -6.71 9.76
C SER A 69 1.26 -6.74 8.33
N THR A 70 1.66 -5.58 7.81
CA THR A 70 2.35 -5.47 6.51
C THR A 70 3.60 -6.36 6.44
N ALA A 71 4.33 -6.50 7.55
CA ALA A 71 5.52 -7.35 7.61
C ALA A 71 5.19 -8.85 7.52
N PHE A 72 4.03 -9.28 8.02
CA PHE A 72 3.56 -10.66 7.80
C PHE A 72 3.14 -10.87 6.35
N VAL A 73 2.40 -9.92 5.76
CA VAL A 73 2.05 -9.97 4.33
C VAL A 73 3.29 -10.05 3.43
N VAL A 74 4.38 -9.34 3.77
CA VAL A 74 5.66 -9.44 3.03
C VAL A 74 6.28 -10.84 3.14
N ARG A 75 6.18 -11.50 4.29
CA ARG A 75 6.63 -12.90 4.43
C ARG A 75 5.77 -13.86 3.61
N ASP A 76 4.46 -13.63 3.57
CA ASP A 76 3.55 -14.41 2.74
C ASP A 76 3.88 -14.23 1.25
N LEU A 77 4.24 -13.01 0.83
CA LEU A 77 4.69 -12.76 -0.55
C LEU A 77 5.99 -13.50 -0.89
N GLU A 78 6.92 -13.63 0.06
CA GLU A 78 8.13 -14.44 -0.13
C GLU A 78 7.81 -15.92 -0.34
N GLU A 79 6.89 -16.47 0.45
CA GLU A 79 6.47 -17.87 0.27
C GLU A 79 5.74 -18.07 -1.06
N ILE A 80 4.92 -17.11 -1.49
CA ILE A 80 4.28 -17.15 -2.81
C ILE A 80 5.35 -17.10 -3.91
N ARG A 81 6.33 -16.20 -3.83
CA ARG A 81 7.43 -16.09 -4.81
C ARG A 81 8.20 -17.42 -4.92
N LYS A 82 8.60 -18.00 -3.78
CA LYS A 82 9.28 -19.30 -3.71
C LYS A 82 8.43 -20.42 -4.32
N SER A 83 7.14 -20.47 -3.98
CA SER A 83 6.21 -21.48 -4.51
C SER A 83 6.03 -21.41 -6.03
N ARG A 84 6.28 -20.23 -6.61
CA ARG A 84 6.23 -19.97 -8.05
C ARG A 84 7.58 -20.23 -8.75
N GLY A 85 8.63 -20.52 -7.99
CA GLY A 85 9.99 -20.68 -8.52
C GLY A 85 10.55 -19.39 -9.15
N GLU A 86 10.11 -18.23 -8.67
CA GLU A 86 10.55 -16.93 -9.17
C GLU A 86 11.77 -16.44 -8.36
N ASP A 87 12.86 -16.05 -9.01
CA ASP A 87 14.06 -15.54 -8.31
C ASP A 87 13.79 -14.18 -7.64
N GLU A 88 12.96 -13.34 -8.27
CA GLU A 88 12.65 -11.98 -7.86
C GLU A 88 11.15 -11.70 -7.97
N LEU A 89 10.62 -10.86 -7.08
CA LEU A 89 9.25 -10.37 -7.16
C LEU A 89 9.12 -9.26 -8.23
N THR A 90 8.26 -9.49 -9.22
CA THR A 90 7.85 -8.48 -10.21
C THR A 90 6.35 -8.20 -10.06
N GLY A 91 5.95 -6.95 -9.89
CA GLY A 91 4.55 -6.62 -9.62
C GLY A 91 4.15 -5.16 -9.78
N TYR A 92 2.85 -4.95 -9.98
CA TYR A 92 2.20 -3.64 -9.95
C TYR A 92 1.38 -3.52 -8.66
N LEU A 93 1.69 -2.50 -7.86
CA LEU A 93 1.17 -2.33 -6.51
C LEU A 93 0.50 -0.95 -6.40
N MET A 94 -0.81 -0.97 -6.16
CA MET A 94 -1.62 0.24 -6.08
C MET A 94 -2.07 0.55 -4.64
N SER A 95 -2.17 1.83 -4.28
CA SER A 95 -2.75 2.32 -3.01
C SER A 95 -2.01 1.72 -1.80
N TYR A 96 -2.70 1.14 -0.81
CA TYR A 96 -2.08 0.49 0.35
C TYR A 96 -0.98 -0.52 -0.03
N ARG A 97 -1.06 -1.17 -1.21
CA ARG A 97 -0.01 -2.09 -1.64
C ARG A 97 1.32 -1.42 -1.93
N THR A 98 1.34 -0.10 -2.12
CA THR A 98 2.59 0.64 -2.20
C THR A 98 3.35 0.63 -0.87
N ASN A 99 2.64 0.54 0.28
CA ASN A 99 3.26 0.27 1.57
C ASN A 99 3.86 -1.15 1.61
N ILE A 100 3.13 -2.15 1.10
CA ILE A 100 3.65 -3.53 0.98
C ILE A 100 4.91 -3.55 0.12
N GLY A 101 4.91 -2.89 -1.04
CA GLY A 101 6.06 -2.83 -1.95
C GLY A 101 7.28 -2.16 -1.33
N GLN A 102 7.09 -0.99 -0.72
CA GLN A 102 8.15 -0.31 0.02
C GLN A 102 8.69 -1.17 1.17
N THR A 103 7.81 -1.87 1.91
CA THR A 103 8.23 -2.77 2.99
C THR A 103 8.99 -3.98 2.46
N TYR A 104 8.52 -4.58 1.36
CA TYR A 104 9.14 -5.73 0.71
C TYR A 104 10.57 -5.40 0.25
N VAL A 105 10.77 -4.26 -0.41
CA VAL A 105 12.11 -3.82 -0.87
C VAL A 105 13.08 -3.66 0.29
N ASN A 106 12.61 -3.22 1.46
CA ASN A 106 13.44 -3.07 2.65
C ASN A 106 13.71 -4.41 3.36
N MET A 107 12.74 -5.34 3.39
CA MET A 107 12.88 -6.62 4.09
C MET A 107 13.57 -7.70 3.25
N CYS A 108 13.44 -7.65 1.93
CA CYS A 108 13.88 -8.68 1.00
C CYS A 108 14.67 -8.08 -0.18
N PRO A 109 15.71 -7.24 0.05
CA PRO A 109 16.36 -6.46 -1.00
C PRO A 109 16.99 -7.30 -2.12
N SER A 110 17.39 -8.55 -1.84
CA SER A 110 17.96 -9.48 -2.82
C SER A 110 16.93 -10.17 -3.71
N HIS A 111 15.64 -10.01 -3.44
CA HIS A 111 14.55 -10.68 -4.18
C HIS A 111 13.63 -9.66 -4.88
N VAL A 112 14.13 -8.46 -5.17
CA VAL A 112 13.37 -7.38 -5.79
C VAL A 112 13.62 -7.33 -7.29
N GLY A 113 12.56 -7.54 -8.08
CA GLY A 113 12.60 -7.39 -9.53
C GLY A 113 11.97 -6.07 -9.97
N ARG A 114 11.11 -6.10 -10.99
CA ARG A 114 10.42 -4.90 -11.49
C ARG A 114 9.16 -4.61 -10.67
N ILE A 115 9.20 -3.56 -9.87
CA ILE A 115 8.07 -3.12 -9.06
C ILE A 115 7.59 -1.74 -9.53
N ILE A 116 6.28 -1.63 -9.79
CA ILE A 116 5.60 -0.35 -10.06
C ILE A 116 4.72 -0.03 -8.84
N LEU A 117 4.87 1.19 -8.32
CA LEU A 117 4.06 1.72 -7.22
C LEU A 117 3.16 2.83 -7.75
N ASP A 118 1.84 2.68 -7.62
CA ASP A 118 0.85 3.63 -8.13
C ASP A 118 -0.09 4.12 -7.01
N GLY A 119 -0.28 5.43 -6.89
CA GLY A 119 -0.94 6.05 -5.73
C GLY A 119 -0.15 5.78 -4.44
N VAL A 120 1.08 6.29 -4.38
CA VAL A 120 2.07 5.97 -3.34
C VAL A 120 1.67 6.51 -1.98
N VAL A 121 1.60 5.61 -0.99
CA VAL A 121 1.44 5.93 0.43
C VAL A 121 2.78 6.30 1.02
N ASN A 122 2.88 7.48 1.65
CA ASN A 122 4.06 7.88 2.41
C ASN A 122 4.03 7.24 3.81
N ILE A 123 4.70 6.09 3.97
CA ILE A 123 4.69 5.32 5.22
C ILE A 123 5.10 6.15 6.44
N ARG A 124 6.07 7.07 6.29
CA ARG A 124 6.59 7.87 7.41
C ARG A 124 5.57 8.89 7.94
N ARG A 125 4.65 9.34 7.10
CA ARG A 125 3.64 10.35 7.44
C ARG A 125 2.27 9.73 7.67
N GLU A 126 1.82 8.87 6.76
CA GLU A 126 0.45 8.39 6.69
C GLU A 126 0.17 7.19 7.61
N MET A 127 1.18 6.37 7.94
CA MET A 127 1.00 5.20 8.82
C MET A 127 1.13 5.52 10.32
N LYS A 128 1.18 6.81 10.68
CA LYS A 128 1.04 7.27 12.06
C LYS A 128 -0.45 7.31 12.46
N VAL A 129 -0.74 7.34 13.77
CA VAL A 129 -2.12 7.55 14.27
C VAL A 129 -2.68 8.82 13.66
N ALA A 130 -3.86 8.72 13.02
CA ALA A 130 -4.51 9.78 12.25
C ALA A 130 -3.67 10.39 11.10
N GLY A 131 -2.51 9.82 10.78
CA GLY A 131 -1.60 10.33 9.74
C GLY A 131 -2.24 10.30 8.36
N PHE A 132 -2.90 9.20 8.00
CA PHE A 132 -3.63 9.09 6.75
C PHE A 132 -4.72 10.17 6.65
N ALA A 133 -5.55 10.32 7.68
CA ALA A 133 -6.60 11.33 7.70
C ALA A 133 -6.05 12.77 7.63
N ARG A 134 -4.85 13.01 8.16
CA ARG A 134 -4.22 14.33 8.10
C ARG A 134 -3.59 14.59 6.74
N TYR A 135 -2.65 13.76 6.34
CA TYR A 135 -1.80 14.05 5.17
C TYR A 135 -2.40 13.60 3.84
N ALA A 136 -3.19 12.52 3.82
CA ALA A 136 -3.78 12.05 2.57
C ALA A 136 -5.05 12.83 2.22
N ILE A 137 -5.81 13.30 3.22
CA ILE A 137 -7.03 14.08 2.99
C ILE A 137 -6.71 15.52 2.60
N ASP A 138 -5.66 16.14 3.13
CA ASP A 138 -5.26 17.50 2.71
C ASP A 138 -5.07 17.59 1.18
N ASN A 139 -4.38 16.61 0.58
CA ASN A 139 -4.23 16.52 -0.88
C ASN A 139 -5.57 16.30 -1.63
N ILE A 140 -6.52 15.58 -1.02
CA ILE A 140 -7.85 15.36 -1.61
C ILE A 140 -8.65 16.65 -1.58
N THR A 141 -8.56 17.43 -0.49
CA THR A 141 -9.18 18.75 -0.37
C THR A 141 -8.67 19.68 -1.46
N ASP A 142 -7.35 19.74 -1.66
CA ASP A 142 -6.74 20.56 -2.71
C ASP A 142 -7.19 20.11 -4.11
N ALA A 143 -7.15 18.79 -4.39
CA ALA A 143 -7.63 18.25 -5.67
C ALA A 143 -9.12 18.54 -5.91
N TRP A 144 -9.92 18.56 -4.84
CA TRP A 144 -11.34 18.91 -4.92
C TRP A 144 -11.55 20.40 -5.16
N HIS A 145 -10.81 21.28 -4.48
CA HIS A 145 -10.91 22.73 -4.65
C HIS A 145 -10.30 23.22 -5.98
N ASP A 146 -9.03 22.92 -6.23
CA ASP A 146 -8.29 23.46 -7.37
C ASP A 146 -8.49 22.67 -8.65
N GLY A 147 -8.88 21.40 -8.55
CA GLY A 147 -9.28 20.59 -9.69
C GLY A 147 -10.78 20.68 -9.89
N LEU A 148 -11.54 19.90 -9.12
CA LEU A 148 -12.96 19.68 -9.41
C LEU A 148 -13.79 20.97 -9.36
N LEU A 149 -13.71 21.75 -8.28
CA LEU A 149 -14.52 22.96 -8.13
C LEU A 149 -14.13 24.03 -9.14
N ARG A 150 -12.83 24.29 -9.31
CA ARG A 150 -12.33 25.25 -10.29
C ARG A 150 -12.83 24.95 -11.70
N GLU A 151 -12.66 23.72 -12.16
CA GLU A 151 -13.08 23.31 -13.49
C GLU A 151 -14.61 23.34 -13.62
N CYS A 152 -15.35 22.92 -12.59
CA CYS A 152 -16.81 23.03 -12.56
C CYS A 152 -17.25 24.50 -12.72
N ILE A 153 -16.72 25.41 -11.90
CA ILE A 153 -17.08 26.83 -11.96
C ILE A 153 -16.70 27.43 -13.31
N SER A 154 -15.52 27.09 -13.85
CA SER A 154 -15.07 27.57 -15.17
C SER A 154 -15.96 27.10 -16.32
N ALA A 155 -16.63 25.95 -16.19
CA ALA A 155 -17.58 25.47 -17.19
C ALA A 155 -18.89 26.28 -17.22
N GLY A 156 -19.16 27.09 -16.19
CA GLY A 156 -20.31 27.99 -16.11
C GLY A 156 -21.64 27.33 -15.71
N PRO A 157 -22.69 28.13 -15.43
CA PRO A 157 -23.96 27.64 -14.86
C PRO A 157 -24.73 26.71 -15.79
N ALA A 158 -24.49 26.74 -17.11
CA ALA A 158 -25.09 25.81 -18.05
C ALA A 158 -24.56 24.37 -17.87
N HIS A 159 -23.32 24.21 -17.40
CA HIS A 159 -22.62 22.93 -17.32
C HIS A 159 -22.25 22.49 -15.91
N CYS A 160 -22.28 23.40 -14.93
CA CYS A 160 -22.00 23.13 -13.53
C CYS A 160 -23.11 23.68 -12.64
N ALA A 161 -23.79 22.80 -11.89
CA ALA A 161 -24.83 23.19 -10.95
C ALA A 161 -24.28 24.07 -9.80
N LEU A 162 -23.03 23.86 -9.39
CA LEU A 162 -22.40 24.65 -8.32
C LEU A 162 -22.12 26.10 -8.77
N ALA A 163 -21.99 26.36 -10.07
CA ALA A 163 -21.80 27.71 -10.62
C ALA A 163 -23.10 28.53 -10.65
N LYS A 164 -24.26 27.93 -10.37
CA LYS A 164 -25.57 28.61 -10.29
C LYS A 164 -25.85 29.27 -8.94
N LEU A 165 -25.05 28.97 -7.92
CA LEU A 165 -25.25 29.43 -6.55
C LEU A 165 -24.70 30.85 -6.29
N GLY A 166 -24.13 31.50 -7.31
CA GLY A 166 -23.56 32.84 -7.24
C GLY A 166 -24.43 33.97 -7.79
N ASP A 167 -25.67 33.68 -8.21
CA ASP A 167 -26.65 34.64 -8.73
C ASP A 167 -27.68 35.05 -7.65
#